data_AF-A0A7E6FGA6-F1
#
_entry.id   AF-A0A7E6FGA6-F1
#
_cell.length_a   1.000
_cell.length_b   1.000
_cell.length_c   1.000
_cell.angle_alpha   90.00
_cell.angle_beta   90.00
_cell.angle_gamma   90.00
#
_symmetry.space_group_name_H-M   'P 1'
#
loop_
_entity.id
_entity.type
_entity.pdbx_description
1 polymer ?
#
loop_
_entity_poly.entity_id
_entity_poly.type
_entity_poly.pdbx_seq_one_letter_code
_entity_poly.pdbx_strand_id
1 'polypeptide(L)'
;MLFAAYTSSSNIGPSYSALVSRGSLLDLLCCPETVNIVLPSKTNRVISKKSCDDKPDDTPKPGPGSLYTRWGRTTCPTNSSLVYDGLAGGEWFDNAGGGSNLLCLPNDPIWANYTTEHEGGSWIHGTEYQLEHYTTNKLFSFANAKSLHDHDVPCAVCLTRQPAVVMMLPARTKCYPGWTIEYSGYLMTEGSGNKGRHEYVCVDYAPEADPAGYKNENGAVLYFVQASCGSLPCPPYFHGQELTCVVCSKH
;
A
#
# COMPACT_ATOMS: atom_id res chain seq x y z
N MET A 1 -54.50 18.03 -46.29
CA MET A 1 -54.03 16.86 -47.08
C MET A 1 -53.83 15.69 -46.12
N LEU A 2 -54.75 14.73 -46.20
CA LEU A 2 -54.63 13.26 -45.99
C LEU A 2 -53.62 12.73 -44.93
N PHE A 3 -54.09 12.16 -43.79
CA PHE A 3 -54.40 10.73 -43.48
C PHE A 3 -53.14 9.82 -43.40
N ALA A 4 -52.92 8.86 -42.50
CA ALA A 4 -53.55 8.31 -41.29
C ALA A 4 -52.48 7.37 -40.63
N ALA A 5 -52.22 7.41 -39.31
CA ALA A 5 -52.63 6.43 -38.28
C ALA A 5 -52.76 4.94 -38.71
N TYR A 6 -52.02 4.01 -38.09
CA TYR A 6 -52.52 3.14 -37.00
C TYR A 6 -51.46 2.12 -36.49
N THR A 7 -51.58 1.84 -35.19
CA THR A 7 -50.91 0.86 -34.33
C THR A 7 -51.51 -0.56 -34.44
N SER A 8 -50.76 -1.63 -34.13
CA SER A 8 -51.10 -2.54 -33.00
C SER A 8 -50.16 -3.75 -32.88
N SER A 9 -49.92 -4.10 -31.61
CA SER A 9 -49.22 -5.24 -31.01
C SER A 9 -49.70 -6.65 -31.41
N SER A 10 -48.85 -7.67 -31.24
CA SER A 10 -49.01 -8.76 -30.22
C SER A 10 -48.27 -10.08 -30.58
N ASN A 11 -47.95 -10.81 -29.51
CA ASN A 11 -47.15 -12.03 -29.34
C ASN A 11 -47.48 -13.25 -30.25
N ILE A 12 -46.55 -14.23 -30.26
CA ILE A 12 -46.70 -15.70 -30.09
C ILE A 12 -45.66 -16.45 -30.96
N GLY A 13 -44.75 -17.23 -30.35
CA GLY A 13 -43.94 -18.27 -31.05
C GLY A 13 -44.74 -19.57 -31.21
N PRO A 14 -44.16 -20.78 -31.39
CA PRO A 14 -42.84 -21.22 -31.87
C PRO A 14 -42.97 -22.15 -33.11
N SER A 15 -41.86 -22.57 -33.78
CA SER A 15 -41.68 -23.97 -34.26
C SER A 15 -40.48 -24.19 -35.19
N TYR A 16 -39.67 -25.15 -34.77
CA TYR A 16 -38.70 -26.03 -35.44
C TYR A 16 -38.83 -26.32 -36.96
N SER A 17 -37.69 -26.32 -37.65
CA SER A 17 -37.19 -27.43 -38.52
C SER A 17 -35.78 -27.06 -39.00
N ALA A 18 -34.74 -27.75 -38.53
CA ALA A 18 -34.18 -28.98 -39.10
C ALA A 18 -33.37 -28.74 -40.38
N LEU A 19 -32.05 -28.60 -40.23
CA LEU A 19 -31.08 -28.93 -41.27
C LEU A 19 -30.05 -29.89 -40.67
N VAL A 20 -30.08 -31.09 -41.24
CA VAL A 20 -29.31 -32.28 -40.93
C VAL A 20 -27.96 -32.24 -41.66
N SER A 21 -27.00 -33.01 -41.10
CA SER A 21 -25.75 -33.51 -41.73
C SER A 21 -24.53 -32.64 -41.48
N ARG A 22 -23.41 -33.10 -40.90
CA ARG A 22 -22.85 -34.46 -40.79
C ARG A 22 -22.18 -34.66 -39.43
N GLY A 23 -22.40 -35.82 -38.82
CA GLY A 23 -21.82 -36.19 -37.55
C GLY A 23 -20.32 -36.49 -37.60
N SER A 24 -19.64 -36.22 -36.50
CA SER A 24 -18.56 -37.08 -36.02
C SER A 24 -19.11 -37.80 -34.79
N LEU A 25 -19.17 -39.12 -34.93
CA LEU A 25 -19.57 -40.09 -33.93
C LEU A 25 -18.66 -39.99 -32.68
N LEU A 26 -19.17 -40.48 -31.55
CA LEU A 26 -18.53 -40.72 -30.23
C LEU A 26 -18.84 -39.70 -29.12
N ASP A 27 -20.12 -39.60 -28.79
CA ASP A 27 -20.53 -39.67 -27.39
C ASP A 27 -20.72 -41.15 -26.99
N LEU A 28 -20.25 -41.48 -25.79
CA LEU A 28 -20.47 -42.73 -25.03
C LEU A 28 -19.86 -44.02 -25.59
N LEU A 29 -18.70 -44.38 -25.04
CA LEU A 29 -18.44 -45.75 -24.59
C LEU A 29 -17.50 -45.70 -23.36
N CYS A 30 -17.94 -46.43 -22.34
CA CYS A 30 -17.23 -46.73 -21.11
C CYS A 30 -15.76 -47.07 -21.32
N CYS A 31 -14.91 -46.80 -20.32
CA CYS A 31 -13.58 -47.38 -20.20
C CYS A 31 -13.58 -48.85 -20.64
N PRO A 32 -12.67 -49.23 -21.52
CA PRO A 32 -11.55 -50.00 -20.99
C PRO A 32 -10.21 -49.66 -21.67
N GLU A 33 -9.15 -50.07 -20.99
CA GLU A 33 -7.75 -50.14 -21.44
C GLU A 33 -6.88 -48.91 -21.19
N THR A 34 -6.00 -49.10 -20.20
CA THR A 34 -4.76 -48.37 -20.00
C THR A 34 -4.02 -48.18 -21.32
N VAL A 35 -3.95 -46.95 -21.82
CA VAL A 35 -3.04 -46.59 -22.91
C VAL A 35 -1.62 -46.59 -22.35
N ASN A 36 -0.90 -47.68 -22.58
CA ASN A 36 0.55 -47.75 -22.32
C ASN A 36 1.28 -46.97 -23.40
N ILE A 37 1.59 -45.71 -23.11
CA ILE A 37 2.52 -44.92 -23.94
C ILE A 37 3.94 -45.34 -23.55
N VAL A 38 4.54 -46.24 -24.34
CA VAL A 38 5.98 -46.54 -24.26
C VAL A 38 6.72 -45.48 -25.06
N LEU A 39 7.36 -44.53 -24.36
CA LEU A 39 8.35 -43.63 -24.95
C LEU A 39 9.76 -44.05 -24.52
N PRO A 40 10.72 -44.12 -25.45
CA PRO A 40 12.10 -44.41 -25.10
C PRO A 40 12.68 -43.26 -24.25
N SER A 41 13.15 -43.64 -23.06
CA SER A 41 13.78 -42.80 -22.04
C SER A 41 14.91 -41.91 -22.59
N LYS A 42 14.93 -40.64 -22.15
CA LYS A 42 16.11 -39.92 -21.65
C LYS A 42 15.71 -38.54 -21.13
N THR A 43 15.13 -38.50 -19.93
CA THR A 43 15.17 -37.41 -18.92
C THR A 43 14.08 -37.69 -17.88
N ASN A 44 14.43 -37.65 -16.59
CA ASN A 44 13.48 -37.77 -15.47
C ASN A 44 12.60 -36.51 -15.39
N ARG A 45 11.61 -36.41 -16.29
CA ARG A 45 10.54 -35.43 -16.18
C ARG A 45 9.37 -36.13 -15.48
N VAL A 46 9.15 -35.81 -14.21
CA VAL A 46 7.92 -36.19 -13.51
C VAL A 46 6.79 -35.41 -14.18
N ILE A 47 6.14 -36.03 -15.17
CA ILE A 47 4.89 -35.51 -15.72
C ILE A 47 3.83 -35.92 -14.70
N SER A 48 3.36 -34.97 -13.90
CA SER A 48 2.17 -35.18 -13.08
C SER A 48 1.02 -35.56 -14.02
N LYS A 49 0.58 -36.81 -13.94
CA LYS A 49 -0.62 -37.26 -14.65
C LYS A 49 -1.78 -36.51 -14.02
N LYS A 50 -2.28 -35.49 -14.69
CA LYS A 50 -3.52 -34.81 -14.30
C LYS A 50 -4.64 -35.84 -14.41
N SER A 51 -5.22 -36.22 -13.29
CA SER A 51 -6.33 -37.17 -13.26
C SER A 51 -7.55 -36.47 -13.85
N CYS A 52 -8.39 -37.18 -14.59
CA CYS A 52 -9.69 -36.66 -15.01
C CYS A 52 -10.63 -36.40 -13.81
N ASP A 53 -10.24 -36.86 -12.62
CA ASP A 53 -10.89 -36.60 -11.33
C ASP A 53 -10.27 -35.43 -10.54
N ASP A 54 -9.31 -34.69 -11.12
CA ASP A 54 -8.77 -33.48 -10.49
C ASP A 54 -9.85 -32.38 -10.49
N LYS A 55 -10.66 -32.36 -9.43
CA LYS A 55 -11.54 -31.24 -9.10
C LYS A 55 -10.72 -29.94 -9.15
N PRO A 56 -11.26 -28.83 -9.69
CA PRO A 56 -10.59 -27.53 -9.58
C PRO A 56 -10.13 -27.32 -8.15
N ASP A 57 -8.84 -27.05 -7.98
CA ASP A 57 -8.27 -26.68 -6.70
C ASP A 57 -8.82 -25.30 -6.34
N ASP A 58 -9.98 -25.30 -5.70
CA ASP A 58 -10.66 -24.11 -5.18
C ASP A 58 -9.99 -23.60 -3.90
N THR A 59 -8.82 -24.13 -3.50
CA THR A 59 -8.09 -23.56 -2.36
C THR A 59 -7.60 -22.16 -2.73
N PRO A 60 -7.95 -21.12 -1.94
CA PRO A 60 -7.42 -19.79 -2.17
C PRO A 60 -5.90 -19.84 -2.08
N LYS A 61 -5.22 -19.56 -3.19
CA LYS A 61 -3.76 -19.40 -3.17
C LYS A 61 -3.42 -18.26 -2.23
N PRO A 62 -2.45 -18.44 -1.31
CA PRO A 62 -2.03 -17.36 -0.42
C PRO A 62 -1.63 -16.13 -1.24
N GLY A 63 -2.06 -14.94 -0.79
CA GLY A 63 -1.71 -13.68 -1.45
C GLY A 63 -0.19 -13.44 -1.50
N PRO A 64 0.27 -12.49 -2.32
CA PRO A 64 1.71 -12.25 -2.50
C PRO A 64 2.42 -11.71 -1.24
N GLY A 65 1.68 -11.08 -0.33
CA GLY A 65 2.19 -10.43 0.87
C GLY A 65 1.25 -9.33 1.32
N SER A 66 1.68 -8.52 2.29
CA SER A 66 0.98 -7.34 2.78
C SER A 66 1.81 -6.10 2.59
N LEU A 67 1.14 -5.00 2.25
CA LEU A 67 1.77 -3.70 2.00
C LEU A 67 1.91 -2.91 3.30
N TYR A 68 3.00 -2.16 3.39
CA TYR A 68 3.17 -1.10 4.39
C TYR A 68 4.05 0.01 3.84
N THR A 69 3.90 1.22 4.37
CA THR A 69 4.76 2.35 4.03
C THR A 69 5.83 2.52 5.08
N ARG A 70 7.08 2.67 4.64
CA ARG A 70 8.21 3.08 5.47
C ARG A 70 8.47 4.57 5.23
N TRP A 71 8.13 5.38 6.23
CA TRP A 71 8.30 6.83 6.18
C TRP A 71 9.73 7.22 6.56
N GLY A 72 10.29 8.18 5.82
CA GLY A 72 11.65 8.69 5.97
C GLY A 72 12.74 7.87 5.29
N ARG A 73 12.40 6.92 4.41
CA ARG A 73 13.38 6.11 3.65
C ARG A 73 12.84 5.80 2.26
N THR A 74 13.72 5.75 1.28
CA THR A 74 13.42 5.30 -0.10
C THR A 74 13.62 3.80 -0.32
N THR A 75 14.02 3.06 0.73
CA THR A 75 14.35 1.63 0.63
C THR A 75 13.57 0.80 1.63
N CYS A 76 13.27 -0.46 1.26
CA CYS A 76 12.63 -1.41 2.16
C CYS A 76 13.65 -2.20 3.01
N PRO A 77 13.27 -2.65 4.21
CA PRO A 77 14.05 -3.59 5.02
C PRO A 77 14.39 -4.86 4.24
N THR A 78 15.46 -5.56 4.64
CA THR A 78 15.95 -6.75 3.93
C THR A 78 14.88 -7.84 3.74
N ASN A 79 13.91 -7.96 4.63
CA ASN A 79 12.86 -8.99 4.62
C ASN A 79 11.59 -8.59 3.85
N SER A 80 11.60 -7.46 3.16
CA SER A 80 10.52 -7.00 2.28
C SER A 80 11.10 -6.56 0.93
N SER A 81 10.24 -6.45 -0.07
CA SER A 81 10.60 -5.95 -1.40
C SER A 81 10.01 -4.57 -1.62
N LEU A 82 10.78 -3.69 -2.25
CA LEU A 82 10.29 -2.38 -2.70
C LEU A 82 9.26 -2.57 -3.80
N VAL A 83 8.10 -1.92 -3.65
CA VAL A 83 7.11 -1.77 -4.72
C VAL A 83 7.41 -0.50 -5.49
N TYR A 84 7.50 0.63 -4.78
CA TYR A 84 7.95 1.91 -5.29
C TYR A 84 8.43 2.81 -4.14
N ASP A 85 9.25 3.80 -4.46
CA ASP A 85 9.66 4.88 -3.58
C ASP A 85 9.14 6.23 -4.09
N GLY A 86 9.19 7.23 -3.21
CA GLY A 86 8.53 8.49 -3.46
C GLY A 86 8.77 9.53 -2.37
N LEU A 87 7.93 10.56 -2.40
CA LEU A 87 7.87 11.61 -1.40
C LEU A 87 6.55 11.55 -0.64
N ALA A 88 6.61 11.81 0.66
CA ALA A 88 5.41 11.94 1.46
C ALA A 88 4.65 13.21 1.05
N GLY A 89 3.36 13.05 0.76
CA GLY A 89 2.45 14.12 0.39
C GLY A 89 1.29 14.25 1.38
N GLY A 90 0.94 15.48 1.72
CA GLY A 90 -0.17 15.81 2.61
C GLY A 90 -0.81 17.15 2.25
N GLU A 91 -1.75 17.59 3.07
CA GLU A 91 -2.35 18.93 2.95
C GLU A 91 -1.47 20.02 3.58
N TRP A 92 -1.65 21.28 3.17
CA TRP A 92 -0.92 22.42 3.73
C TRP A 92 -1.16 22.58 5.24
N PHE A 93 -0.10 22.83 5.99
CA PHE A 93 -0.13 22.90 7.46
C PHE A 93 -1.15 23.90 8.02
N ASP A 94 -1.49 24.99 7.31
CA ASP A 94 -2.44 26.01 7.79
C ASP A 94 -3.82 25.95 7.12
N ASN A 95 -4.08 24.91 6.31
CA ASN A 95 -5.41 24.63 5.75
C ASN A 95 -6.24 23.77 6.72
N ALA A 96 -7.50 24.14 6.93
CA ALA A 96 -8.44 23.35 7.73
C ALA A 96 -9.22 22.29 6.92
N GLY A 97 -9.20 22.41 5.58
CA GLY A 97 -9.87 21.52 4.63
C GLY A 97 -8.95 20.45 4.06
N GLY A 98 -9.38 19.76 2.99
CA GLY A 98 -8.54 18.83 2.25
C GLY A 98 -8.36 17.44 2.87
N GLY A 99 -7.33 16.72 2.40
CA GLY A 99 -6.99 15.38 2.85
C GLY A 99 -6.31 15.37 4.22
N SER A 100 -6.67 14.43 5.10
CA SER A 100 -6.10 14.34 6.45
C SER A 100 -5.13 13.17 6.68
N ASN A 101 -4.78 12.46 5.62
CA ASN A 101 -3.84 11.34 5.65
C ASN A 101 -2.58 11.71 4.87
N LEU A 102 -1.50 11.00 5.15
CA LEU A 102 -0.30 11.10 4.33
C LEU A 102 -0.35 10.07 3.21
N LEU A 103 0.16 10.45 2.04
CA LEU A 103 0.28 9.57 0.87
C LEU A 103 1.76 9.45 0.50
N CYS A 104 2.17 8.27 0.06
CA CYS A 104 3.48 8.10 -0.56
C CYS A 104 3.32 8.33 -2.06
N LEU A 105 3.69 9.52 -2.53
CA LEU A 105 3.56 9.92 -3.94
C LEU A 105 4.74 9.36 -4.74
N PRO A 106 4.49 8.60 -5.82
CA PRO A 106 5.55 8.01 -6.61
C PRO A 106 6.39 9.08 -7.31
N ASN A 107 7.68 8.80 -7.48
CA ASN A 107 8.61 9.68 -8.20
C ASN A 107 8.35 9.76 -9.72
N ASP A 108 7.50 8.89 -10.25
CA ASP A 108 7.15 8.77 -11.67
C ASP A 108 5.63 8.92 -11.92
N PRO A 109 5.02 10.09 -11.64
CA PRO A 109 3.60 10.30 -11.81
C PRO A 109 3.16 10.16 -13.27
N ILE A 110 2.04 9.48 -13.50
CA ILE A 110 1.39 9.35 -14.82
C ILE A 110 0.13 10.21 -14.83
N TRP A 111 0.06 11.14 -15.78
CA TRP A 111 -1.07 12.05 -15.92
C TRP A 111 -2.06 11.53 -16.96
N ALA A 112 -3.35 11.67 -16.67
CA ALA A 112 -4.43 11.50 -17.64
C ALA A 112 -4.70 12.84 -18.36
N ASN A 113 -5.97 13.19 -18.59
CA ASN A 113 -6.33 14.53 -19.08
C ASN A 113 -6.25 15.55 -17.93
N TYR A 114 -5.65 16.71 -18.18
CA TYR A 114 -5.52 17.80 -17.21
C TYR A 114 -5.70 19.16 -17.88
N THR A 115 -6.11 20.14 -17.08
CA THR A 115 -6.16 21.57 -17.40
C THR A 115 -4.84 22.23 -17.01
N THR A 116 -4.57 23.43 -17.55
CA THR A 116 -3.35 24.20 -17.25
C THR A 116 -3.60 25.37 -16.31
N GLU A 117 -4.78 25.43 -15.70
CA GLU A 117 -5.15 26.48 -14.76
C GLU A 117 -4.91 26.00 -13.32
N HIS A 118 -4.99 26.93 -12.36
CA HIS A 118 -4.93 26.58 -10.95
C HIS A 118 -6.34 26.59 -10.38
N GLU A 119 -6.91 25.40 -10.16
CA GLU A 119 -8.25 25.27 -9.61
C GLU A 119 -8.23 25.41 -8.08
N GLY A 120 -9.21 26.14 -7.53
CA GLY A 120 -9.38 26.34 -6.08
C GLY A 120 -10.01 25.15 -5.35
N GLY A 121 -9.63 23.92 -5.71
CA GLY A 121 -10.18 22.69 -5.16
C GLY A 121 -9.50 22.26 -3.85
N SER A 122 -8.62 21.27 -3.95
CA SER A 122 -7.75 20.81 -2.86
C SER A 122 -6.35 20.66 -3.42
N TRP A 123 -5.35 20.71 -2.55
CA TRP A 123 -3.95 20.58 -2.95
C TRP A 123 -3.31 19.40 -2.24
N ILE A 124 -2.18 18.96 -2.79
CA ILE A 124 -1.27 18.05 -2.12
C ILE A 124 0.11 18.68 -2.17
N HIS A 125 0.74 18.77 -1.01
CA HIS A 125 2.01 19.39 -0.76
C HIS A 125 3.02 18.32 -0.35
N GLY A 126 4.31 18.56 -0.63
CA GLY A 126 5.39 17.79 -0.02
C GLY A 126 5.33 17.89 1.51
N THR A 127 5.81 16.86 2.19
CA THR A 127 5.85 16.81 3.66
C THR A 127 7.25 17.09 4.14
N GLU A 128 7.42 18.02 5.08
CA GLU A 128 8.72 18.43 5.59
C GLU A 128 8.97 17.96 7.02
N TYR A 129 10.23 17.70 7.36
CA TYR A 129 10.65 17.52 8.75
C TYR A 129 10.74 18.86 9.49
N GLN A 130 9.98 19.00 10.58
CA GLN A 130 10.06 20.16 11.47
C GLN A 130 10.74 19.76 12.78
N LEU A 131 12.02 20.14 12.91
CA LEU A 131 12.95 19.70 13.94
C LEU A 131 13.64 20.88 14.66
N GLU A 132 13.11 22.10 14.50
CA GLU A 132 13.66 23.36 15.02
C GLU A 132 13.87 23.34 16.55
N HIS A 133 13.08 22.53 17.27
CA HIS A 133 13.18 22.37 18.72
C HIS A 133 14.30 21.41 19.16
N TYR A 134 14.95 20.70 18.24
CA TYR A 134 15.90 19.59 18.51
C TYR A 134 17.30 19.85 17.94
N THR A 135 17.83 21.07 18.14
CA THR A 135 19.12 21.50 17.57
C THR A 135 20.36 20.80 18.19
N THR A 136 20.29 20.39 19.45
CA THR A 136 21.42 19.80 20.21
C THR A 136 21.23 18.32 20.52
N ASN A 137 20.02 17.91 20.93
CA ASN A 137 19.68 16.52 21.25
C ASN A 137 19.02 15.85 20.05
N LYS A 138 19.86 15.37 19.14
CA LYS A 138 19.44 14.66 17.93
C LYS A 138 18.79 13.33 18.30
N LEU A 139 17.47 13.23 18.13
CA LEU A 139 16.71 12.01 18.35
C LEU A 139 16.91 11.01 17.20
N PHE A 140 16.83 11.50 15.96
CA PHE A 140 17.14 10.70 14.78
C PHE A 140 18.65 10.42 14.64
N SER A 141 18.96 9.29 14.02
CA SER A 141 20.29 9.02 13.49
C SER A 141 20.52 9.78 12.19
N PHE A 142 21.63 10.51 12.14
CA PHE A 142 22.11 11.23 10.96
C PHE A 142 23.08 10.36 10.12
N ALA A 143 22.96 9.03 10.21
CA ALA A 143 23.77 8.12 9.40
C ALA A 143 23.51 8.26 7.90
N ASN A 144 22.30 8.69 7.50
CA ASN A 144 21.86 8.78 6.10
C ASN A 144 21.54 10.21 5.64
N ALA A 145 21.73 11.22 6.51
CA ALA A 145 21.44 12.62 6.20
C ALA A 145 22.36 13.54 7.01
N LYS A 146 22.80 14.67 6.44
CA LYS A 146 23.61 15.68 7.15
C LYS A 146 22.74 16.62 7.99
N SER A 147 21.60 17.00 7.42
CA SER A 147 20.52 17.82 7.99
C SER A 147 19.20 17.21 7.58
N LEU A 148 18.15 17.46 8.35
CA LEU A 148 16.80 16.94 8.09
C LEU A 148 15.75 18.05 8.17
N HIS A 149 15.91 19.03 9.05
CA HIS A 149 14.95 20.14 9.16
C HIS A 149 14.72 20.81 7.80
N ASP A 150 13.46 21.13 7.51
CA ASP A 150 12.96 21.67 6.25
C ASP A 150 13.22 20.77 5.02
N HIS A 151 13.67 19.53 5.22
CA HIS A 151 13.80 18.60 4.11
C HIS A 151 12.52 17.81 3.91
N ASP A 152 12.21 17.53 2.65
CA ASP A 152 11.11 16.68 2.26
C ASP A 152 11.33 15.25 2.79
N VAL A 153 10.23 14.63 3.20
CA VAL A 153 10.18 13.32 3.83
C VAL A 153 10.06 12.24 2.73
N PRO A 154 11.11 11.46 2.44
CA PRO A 154 10.99 10.36 1.50
C PRO A 154 10.12 9.23 2.06
N CYS A 155 9.59 8.39 1.18
CA CYS A 155 8.82 7.22 1.56
C CYS A 155 9.09 6.03 0.64
N ALA A 156 8.85 4.83 1.16
CA ALA A 156 8.92 3.59 0.41
C ALA A 156 7.70 2.73 0.72
N VAL A 157 7.01 2.26 -0.32
CA VAL A 157 5.96 1.25 -0.17
C VAL A 157 6.58 -0.13 -0.32
N CYS A 158 6.45 -0.93 0.72
CA CYS A 158 7.09 -2.23 0.88
C CYS A 158 6.06 -3.35 0.87
N LEU A 159 6.41 -4.46 0.24
CA LEU A 159 5.64 -5.71 0.24
C LEU A 159 6.38 -6.77 1.07
N THR A 160 5.69 -7.36 2.06
CA THR A 160 6.24 -8.48 2.82
C THR A 160 6.46 -9.70 1.91
N ARG A 161 7.52 -10.49 2.16
CA ARG A 161 7.88 -11.66 1.33
C ARG A 161 6.85 -12.80 1.33
N GLN A 162 5.97 -12.82 2.31
CA GLN A 162 4.90 -13.81 2.49
C GLN A 162 3.66 -13.09 3.02
N PRO A 163 2.45 -13.68 2.88
CA PRO A 163 1.25 -13.20 3.57
C PRO A 163 1.57 -12.85 5.02
N ALA A 164 1.15 -11.68 5.45
CA ALA A 164 1.37 -11.22 6.81
C ALA A 164 0.23 -10.31 7.24
N VAL A 165 0.04 -10.14 8.54
CA VAL A 165 -0.64 -8.94 9.04
C VAL A 165 0.43 -7.95 9.47
N VAL A 166 0.24 -6.67 9.13
CA VAL A 166 1.18 -5.59 9.47
C VAL A 166 0.49 -4.58 10.38
N MET A 167 1.21 -4.10 11.39
CA MET A 167 0.71 -3.09 12.32
C MET A 167 1.83 -2.12 12.75
N MET A 168 1.45 -0.86 12.96
CA MET A 168 2.29 0.10 13.68
C MET A 168 1.95 0.04 15.17
N LEU A 169 2.98 -0.13 16.00
CA LEU A 169 2.89 -0.07 17.46
C LEU A 169 3.52 1.25 17.94
N PRO A 170 2.73 2.19 18.48
CA PRO A 170 3.26 3.42 19.05
C PRO A 170 3.89 3.16 20.43
N ALA A 171 4.74 4.09 20.86
CA ALA A 171 5.47 4.09 22.13
C ALA A 171 6.36 2.86 22.37
N ARG A 172 6.83 2.20 21.32
CA ARG A 172 7.70 1.02 21.39
C ARG A 172 8.74 1.03 20.29
N THR A 173 9.92 0.51 20.59
CA THR A 173 10.98 0.22 19.59
C THR A 173 11.08 -1.27 19.26
N LYS A 174 10.24 -2.11 19.87
CA LYS A 174 10.24 -3.57 19.72
C LYS A 174 8.83 -4.11 19.62
N CYS A 175 8.63 -5.09 18.73
CA CYS A 175 7.37 -5.81 18.61
C CYS A 175 7.10 -6.69 19.83
N TYR A 176 5.85 -7.13 19.99
CA TYR A 176 5.49 -8.16 20.95
C TYR A 176 6.10 -9.52 20.59
N PRO A 177 6.27 -10.45 21.56
CA PRO A 177 6.75 -11.79 21.26
C PRO A 177 5.94 -12.46 20.13
N GLY A 178 6.65 -13.10 19.19
CA GLY A 178 6.04 -13.75 18.02
C GLY A 178 5.72 -12.83 16.84
N TRP A 179 6.10 -11.55 16.91
CA TRP A 179 6.06 -10.62 15.79
C TRP A 179 7.46 -10.27 15.31
N THR A 180 7.59 -10.02 14.02
CA THR A 180 8.84 -9.59 13.38
C THR A 180 8.85 -8.08 13.23
N ILE A 181 10.00 -7.44 13.49
CA ILE A 181 10.20 -6.02 13.24
C ILE A 181 10.44 -5.81 11.74
N GLU A 182 9.68 -4.92 11.13
CA GLU A 182 9.96 -4.39 9.79
C GLU A 182 10.91 -3.18 9.91
N TYR A 183 10.54 -2.17 10.70
CA TYR A 183 11.42 -1.05 11.06
C TYR A 183 10.93 -0.35 12.34
N SER A 184 11.77 0.51 12.92
CA SER A 184 11.44 1.30 14.11
C SER A 184 11.94 2.73 14.00
N GLY A 185 11.33 3.64 14.75
CA GLY A 185 11.77 5.02 14.87
C GLY A 185 10.89 5.83 15.81
N TYR A 186 10.43 6.99 15.34
CA TYR A 186 9.67 7.94 16.14
C TYR A 186 8.29 8.21 15.54
N LEU A 187 7.32 8.35 16.44
CA LEU A 187 5.97 8.75 16.08
C LEU A 187 5.98 10.24 15.76
N MET A 188 5.50 10.59 14.57
CA MET A 188 5.43 11.96 14.11
C MET A 188 4.04 12.27 13.55
N THR A 189 3.64 13.54 13.64
CA THR A 189 2.40 14.07 13.05
C THR A 189 2.48 15.59 12.93
N GLU A 190 1.40 16.21 12.48
CA GLU A 190 1.26 17.66 12.42
C GLU A 190 1.46 18.35 13.79
N GLY A 191 1.93 19.60 13.76
CA GLY A 191 2.07 20.44 14.95
C GLY A 191 0.70 20.82 15.54
N SER A 192 0.58 20.81 16.86
CA SER A 192 -0.69 21.09 17.55
C SER A 192 -1.22 22.53 17.36
N GLY A 193 -0.38 23.46 16.91
CA GLY A 193 -0.76 24.84 16.57
C GLY A 193 -1.27 25.02 15.13
N ASN A 194 -1.11 24.01 14.29
CA ASN A 194 -1.40 24.06 12.86
C ASN A 194 -2.83 23.56 12.56
N LYS A 195 -3.39 23.94 11.41
CA LYS A 195 -4.77 23.55 11.02
C LYS A 195 -4.82 22.24 10.21
N GLY A 196 -3.74 21.93 9.49
CA GLY A 196 -3.58 20.83 8.55
C GLY A 196 -3.39 19.49 9.25
N ARG A 197 -4.46 18.90 9.79
CA ARG A 197 -4.35 17.66 10.56
C ARG A 197 -3.85 16.48 9.70
N HIS A 198 -2.88 15.73 10.22
CA HIS A 198 -2.41 14.46 9.64
C HIS A 198 -2.59 13.29 10.60
N GLU A 199 -2.51 12.07 10.07
CA GLU A 199 -2.45 10.88 10.90
C GLU A 199 -1.11 10.78 11.66
N TYR A 200 -1.05 9.88 12.64
CA TYR A 200 0.20 9.54 13.31
C TYR A 200 0.98 8.52 12.48
N VAL A 201 2.16 8.89 12.00
CA VAL A 201 3.03 8.00 11.23
C VAL A 201 4.29 7.62 11.99
N CYS A 202 4.81 6.44 11.68
CA CYS A 202 6.09 5.99 12.22
C CYS A 202 7.21 6.33 11.22
N VAL A 203 8.03 7.33 11.55
CA VAL A 203 9.19 7.72 10.75
C VAL A 203 10.40 6.91 11.21
N ASP A 204 11.15 6.36 10.25
CA ASP A 204 12.33 5.54 10.51
C ASP A 204 13.37 6.27 11.39
N TYR A 205 14.02 5.53 12.29
CA TYR A 205 15.04 6.07 13.21
C TYR A 205 16.23 6.73 12.49
N ALA A 206 16.58 6.26 11.28
CA ALA A 206 17.71 6.77 10.52
C ALA A 206 17.23 7.30 9.16
N PRO A 207 16.44 8.39 9.16
CA PRO A 207 15.78 8.87 7.96
C PRO A 207 16.79 9.43 6.95
N GLU A 208 16.34 9.47 5.71
CA GLU A 208 16.99 10.12 4.58
C GLU A 208 16.42 11.54 4.43
N ALA A 209 17.23 12.45 3.90
CA ALA A 209 16.78 13.76 3.44
C ALA A 209 16.72 13.73 1.92
N ASP A 210 15.62 14.20 1.33
CA ASP A 210 15.60 14.43 -0.12
C ASP A 210 16.63 15.53 -0.47
N PRO A 211 17.60 15.27 -1.37
CA PRO A 211 18.54 16.30 -1.80
C PRO A 211 17.88 17.46 -2.57
N ALA A 212 16.68 17.28 -3.13
CA ALA A 212 15.98 18.32 -3.91
C ALA A 212 15.05 19.19 -3.05
N GLY A 213 14.32 18.61 -2.10
CA GLY A 213 13.49 19.32 -1.13
C GLY A 213 14.27 19.64 0.15
N TYR A 214 14.93 20.79 0.22
CA TYR A 214 15.70 21.25 1.39
C TYR A 214 15.30 22.65 1.88
N LYS A 215 14.26 23.22 1.27
CA LYS A 215 13.79 24.57 1.56
C LYS A 215 12.62 24.49 2.51
N ASN A 216 12.47 25.53 3.32
CA ASN A 216 11.26 25.76 4.08
C ASN A 216 10.17 26.27 3.13
N GLU A 217 9.32 25.36 2.65
CA GLU A 217 8.16 25.63 1.79
C GLU A 217 6.84 25.54 2.59
N ASN A 218 6.90 24.98 3.80
CA ASN A 218 5.77 24.75 4.70
C ASN A 218 4.61 24.07 3.98
N GLY A 219 4.86 22.89 3.42
CA GLY A 219 3.82 22.04 2.84
C GLY A 219 2.96 21.37 3.91
N ALA A 220 2.86 20.05 3.83
CA ALA A 220 2.55 19.23 5.00
C ALA A 220 3.78 19.20 5.92
N VAL A 221 3.60 19.02 7.23
CA VAL A 221 4.76 19.01 8.13
C VAL A 221 4.67 17.92 9.20
N LEU A 222 5.83 17.45 9.64
CA LEU A 222 5.97 16.42 10.67
C LEU A 222 6.82 16.90 11.84
N TYR A 223 6.21 16.90 13.01
CA TYR A 223 6.79 17.12 14.31
C TYR A 223 6.84 15.82 15.13
N PHE A 224 7.80 15.73 16.05
CA PHE A 224 7.80 14.64 17.03
C PHE A 224 6.57 14.70 17.93
N VAL A 225 6.01 13.53 18.23
CA VAL A 225 4.89 13.41 19.17
C VAL A 225 5.42 13.20 20.58
N GLN A 226 5.02 14.06 21.51
CA GLN A 226 5.33 13.90 22.93
C GLN A 226 4.14 13.36 23.72
N ALA A 227 4.43 12.59 24.76
CA ALA A 227 3.42 12.13 25.70
C ALA A 227 2.88 13.28 26.56
N SER A 228 1.56 13.42 26.62
CA SER A 228 0.89 14.37 27.51
C SER A 228 0.14 13.65 28.62
N CYS A 229 0.69 13.69 29.83
CA CYS A 229 0.06 13.10 31.02
C CYS A 229 -1.31 13.72 31.35
N GLY A 230 -2.19 12.92 31.94
CA GLY A 230 -3.54 13.31 32.34
C GLY A 230 -4.46 12.12 32.17
N SER A 231 -5.21 12.09 31.06
CA SER A 231 -5.93 10.87 30.64
C SER A 231 -4.96 9.77 30.20
N LEU A 232 -3.75 10.13 29.76
CA LEU A 232 -2.64 9.20 29.58
C LEU A 232 -1.98 8.95 30.95
N PRO A 233 -1.95 7.71 31.46
CA PRO A 233 -1.36 7.39 32.76
C PRO A 233 0.16 7.61 32.76
N CYS A 234 0.65 8.29 33.80
CA CYS A 234 2.07 8.51 34.01
C CYS A 234 2.44 8.14 35.46
N PRO A 235 3.15 7.02 35.70
CA PRO A 235 3.73 6.04 34.75
C PRO A 235 2.69 5.11 34.06
N PRO A 236 3.05 4.42 32.95
CA PRO A 236 4.41 4.18 32.41
C PRO A 236 4.90 5.23 31.42
N TYR A 237 4.04 6.16 30.98
CA TYR A 237 4.46 7.31 30.18
C TYR A 237 5.04 8.41 31.06
N PHE A 238 5.73 9.36 30.43
CA PHE A 238 6.28 10.53 31.11
C PHE A 238 5.98 11.78 30.29
N HIS A 239 5.53 12.83 30.98
CA HIS A 239 5.14 14.08 30.33
C HIS A 239 6.32 14.66 29.53
N GLY A 240 6.06 15.05 28.29
CA GLY A 240 7.04 15.69 27.40
C GLY A 240 8.05 14.73 26.78
N GLN A 241 7.97 13.42 27.00
CA GLN A 241 8.86 12.47 26.31
C GLN A 241 8.36 12.13 24.91
N GLU A 242 9.27 12.13 23.94
CA GLU A 242 8.98 11.75 22.57
C GLU A 242 8.62 10.26 22.47
N LEU A 243 7.54 9.99 21.74
CA LEU A 243 7.04 8.65 21.53
C LEU A 243 7.78 7.98 20.38
N THR A 244 8.37 6.83 20.68
CA THR A 244 8.92 5.93 19.66
C THR A 244 7.82 5.17 18.94
N CYS A 245 8.16 4.45 17.88
CA CYS A 245 7.25 3.55 17.18
C CYS A 245 8.00 2.40 16.52
N VAL A 246 7.26 1.33 16.22
CA VAL A 246 7.78 0.16 15.49
C VAL A 246 6.70 -0.39 14.59
N VAL A 247 7.05 -0.70 13.34
CA VAL A 247 6.18 -1.42 12.42
C VAL A 247 6.53 -2.90 12.48
N CYS A 248 5.51 -3.73 12.67
CA CYS A 248 5.63 -5.14 12.97
C CYS A 248 4.79 -5.96 11.99
N SER A 249 5.32 -7.11 11.59
CA SER A 249 4.63 -8.11 10.77
C SER A 249 4.46 -9.43 11.52
N LYS A 250 3.41 -10.17 11.19
CA LYS A 250 3.21 -11.55 11.63
C LYS A 250 2.78 -12.41 10.46
N HIS A 251 3.56 -13.45 10.23
CA HIS A 251 3.37 -14.46 9.19
C HIS A 251 2.62 -15.68 9.74
#